data_AF-A0A530Y3Q2-F1
#
_entry.id   AF-A0A530Y3Q2-F1
#
_cell.length_a   1.000
_cell.length_b   1.000
_cell.length_c   1.000
_cell.angle_alpha   90.00
_cell.angle_beta   90.00
_cell.angle_gamma   90.00
#
_symmetry.space_group_name_H-M   'P 1'
#
loop_
_entity.id
_entity.type
_entity.pdbx_description
1 polymer ?
#
loop_
_entity_poly.entity_id
_entity_poly.type
_entity_poly.pdbx_seq_one_letter_code
_entity_poly.pdbx_strand_id
1 'polypeptide(L)'
;IDCCVLANNHVLDWDEPGLVETLDTLRLAGLAYAGAGLDADEAAAPAVIEPAGGGRVLVFGFALETSGVPASWAAGAYKPGVNLLADVSARSLEQIARSVQAIKQPGDLAVASIHWGGNWGYQVPAEERALAHALID
;
A
#
# COMPACT_ATOMS: atom_id res chain seq x y z
N ILE A 1 11.73 -3.62 -13.30
CA ILE A 1 10.90 -3.48 -12.09
C ILE A 1 10.84 -1.99 -11.84
N ASP A 2 9.65 -1.42 -11.90
CA ASP A 2 9.46 0.03 -11.73
C ASP A 2 9.03 0.38 -10.30
N CYS A 3 8.35 -0.55 -9.61
CA CYS A 3 7.93 -0.40 -8.22
C CYS A 3 7.72 -1.77 -7.54
N CYS A 4 7.98 -1.82 -6.24
CA CYS A 4 7.63 -2.93 -5.34
C CYS A 4 6.53 -2.51 -4.36
N VAL A 5 5.37 -3.18 -4.37
CA VAL A 5 4.35 -2.99 -3.34
C VAL A 5 4.61 -3.94 -2.19
N LEU A 6 4.87 -3.38 -1.01
CA LEU A 6 5.35 -4.10 0.16
C LEU A 6 4.26 -4.39 1.18
N ALA A 7 3.07 -3.80 1.04
CA ALA A 7 1.93 -4.11 1.90
C ALA A 7 1.46 -5.55 1.64
N ASN A 8 1.95 -6.51 2.42
CA ASN A 8 1.54 -7.91 2.37
C ASN A 8 1.83 -8.62 3.70
N ASN A 9 1.34 -9.86 3.83
CA ASN A 9 1.44 -10.68 5.04
C ASN A 9 2.79 -11.37 5.27
N HIS A 10 3.80 -11.07 4.46
CA HIS A 10 5.16 -11.63 4.58
C HIS A 10 6.26 -10.57 4.72
N VAL A 11 5.92 -9.28 4.61
CA VAL A 11 6.90 -8.19 4.63
C VAL A 11 7.62 -8.03 5.98
N LEU A 12 7.04 -8.55 7.05
CA LEU A 12 7.65 -8.59 8.40
C LEU A 12 7.94 -10.03 8.88
N ASP A 13 8.16 -10.99 7.98
CA ASP A 13 8.56 -12.35 8.37
C ASP A 13 9.88 -12.40 9.16
N TRP A 14 10.74 -11.37 8.99
CA TRP A 14 11.97 -11.14 9.75
C TRP A 14 11.87 -9.91 10.67
N ASP A 15 10.66 -9.61 11.12
CA ASP A 15 10.32 -8.47 11.99
C ASP A 15 10.76 -7.12 11.40
N GLU A 16 10.73 -6.08 12.24
CA GLU A 16 11.10 -4.71 11.87
C GLU A 16 12.52 -4.60 11.28
N PRO A 17 13.57 -5.29 11.80
CA PRO A 17 14.90 -5.22 11.19
C PRO A 17 14.94 -5.72 9.74
N GLY A 18 14.20 -6.79 9.42
CA GLY A 18 14.13 -7.32 8.06
C GLY A 18 13.38 -6.39 7.10
N LEU A 19 12.31 -5.73 7.57
CA LEU A 19 11.65 -4.67 6.81
C LEU A 19 12.59 -3.50 6.56
N VAL A 20 13.30 -3.01 7.57
CA VAL A 20 14.26 -1.89 7.43
C VAL A 20 15.34 -2.24 6.39
N GLU A 21 15.95 -3.43 6.49
CA GLU A 21 16.93 -3.90 5.51
C GLU A 21 16.36 -3.96 4.09
N THR A 22 15.10 -4.40 3.95
CA THR A 22 14.39 -4.43 2.65
C THR A 22 14.21 -3.03 2.08
N LEU A 23 13.73 -2.07 2.88
CA LEU A 23 13.54 -0.68 2.46
C LEU A 23 14.87 -0.04 2.04
N ASP A 24 15.93 -0.24 2.83
CA ASP A 24 17.26 0.27 2.51
C ASP A 24 17.83 -0.37 1.23
N THR A 25 17.63 -1.66 1.04
CA THR A 25 18.06 -2.37 -0.18
C THR A 25 17.38 -1.81 -1.42
N LEU A 26 16.06 -1.60 -1.37
CA LEU A 26 15.30 -1.02 -2.48
C LEU A 26 15.75 0.42 -2.78
N ARG A 27 15.94 1.23 -1.74
CA ARG A 27 16.42 2.61 -1.86
C ARG A 27 17.82 2.67 -2.49
N LEU A 28 18.75 1.83 -2.04
CA LEU A 28 20.10 1.73 -2.61
C LEU A 28 20.10 1.25 -4.06
N ALA A 29 19.16 0.38 -4.42
CA ALA A 29 18.96 -0.08 -5.80
C ALA A 29 18.25 0.94 -6.70
N GLY A 30 17.76 2.05 -6.16
CA GLY A 30 16.96 3.04 -6.89
C GLY A 30 15.58 2.51 -7.32
N LEU A 31 15.05 1.50 -6.61
CA LEU A 31 13.73 0.92 -6.86
C LEU A 31 12.69 1.65 -6.01
N ALA A 32 11.62 2.12 -6.65
CA ALA A 32 10.49 2.69 -5.94
C ALA A 32 9.72 1.62 -5.17
N TYR A 33 9.09 2.00 -4.06
CA TYR A 33 8.26 1.10 -3.26
C TYR A 33 7.10 1.84 -2.59
N ALA A 34 6.07 1.09 -2.20
CA ALA A 34 4.90 1.63 -1.52
C ALA A 34 4.29 0.61 -0.55
N GLY A 35 3.50 1.11 0.42
CA GLY A 35 2.69 0.28 1.31
C GLY A 35 3.40 -0.27 2.54
N ALA A 36 4.69 0.00 2.70
CA ALA A 36 5.43 -0.20 3.93
C ALA A 36 6.48 0.90 4.08
N GLY A 37 6.87 1.20 5.31
CA GLY A 37 7.81 2.29 5.62
C GLY A 37 8.40 2.17 7.01
N LEU A 38 9.34 3.06 7.32
CA LEU A 38 9.95 3.23 8.64
C LEU A 38 8.98 3.86 9.65
N ASP A 39 7.94 4.53 9.13
CA ASP A 39 6.85 5.11 9.88
C ASP A 39 5.54 5.12 9.06
N ALA A 40 4.47 5.60 9.68
CA ALA A 40 3.14 5.67 9.07
C ALA A 40 3.06 6.61 7.85
N ASP A 41 3.86 7.68 7.83
CA ASP A 41 3.83 8.65 6.73
C ASP A 41 4.52 8.05 5.50
N GLU A 42 5.68 7.39 5.68
CA GLU A 42 6.35 6.67 4.61
C GLU A 42 5.54 5.48 4.10
N ALA A 43 4.91 4.70 5.00
CA ALA A 43 4.07 3.58 4.59
C ALA A 43 2.86 4.03 3.76
N ALA A 44 2.28 5.19 4.09
CA ALA A 44 1.14 5.77 3.38
C ALA A 44 1.53 6.50 2.08
N ALA A 45 2.79 6.88 1.92
CA ALA A 45 3.26 7.58 0.73
C ALA A 45 3.19 6.68 -0.51
N PRO A 46 2.80 7.21 -1.68
CA PRO A 46 2.85 6.46 -2.91
C PRO A 46 4.27 6.36 -3.45
N ALA A 47 4.56 5.28 -4.16
CA ALA A 47 5.65 5.29 -5.13
C ALA A 47 5.25 6.19 -6.29
N VAL A 48 6.11 7.14 -6.64
CA VAL A 48 5.93 8.04 -7.79
C VAL A 48 6.83 7.56 -8.92
N ILE A 49 6.21 7.13 -10.03
CA ILE A 49 6.89 6.66 -11.22
C ILE A 49 6.65 7.67 -12.34
N GLU A 50 7.70 8.03 -13.07
CA GLU A 50 7.64 8.96 -14.21
C GLU A 50 7.98 8.19 -15.51
N PRO A 51 6.97 7.71 -16.26
CA PRO A 51 7.21 7.00 -17.51
C PRO A 51 7.81 7.91 -18.57
N ALA A 52 8.58 7.34 -19.51
CA ALA A 52 9.19 8.09 -20.62
C ALA A 52 8.17 8.83 -21.52
N GLY A 53 6.90 8.42 -21.51
CA GLY A 53 5.79 9.08 -22.22
C GLY A 53 5.21 10.32 -21.52
N GLY A 54 5.72 10.68 -20.34
CA GLY A 54 5.21 11.77 -19.51
C GLY A 54 4.09 11.33 -18.55
N GLY A 55 3.69 12.26 -17.68
CA GLY A 55 2.76 12.01 -16.58
C GLY A 55 3.41 11.31 -15.39
N ARG A 56 2.65 11.11 -14.31
CA ARG A 56 3.10 10.37 -13.12
C ARG A 56 2.13 9.23 -12.83
N VAL A 57 2.68 8.09 -12.45
CA VAL A 57 1.91 6.97 -11.89
C VAL A 57 2.17 6.94 -10.40
N LEU A 58 1.12 7.11 -9.61
CA LEU A 58 1.15 7.12 -8.15
C LEU A 58 0.65 5.76 -7.65
N VAL A 59 1.56 4.91 -7.19
CA VAL A 59 1.20 3.58 -6.68
C VAL A 59 1.10 3.62 -5.16
N PHE A 60 -0.10 3.39 -4.65
CA PHE A 60 -0.36 3.25 -3.22
C PHE A 60 -0.49 1.77 -2.87
N GLY A 61 0.12 1.36 -1.76
CA GLY A 61 0.01 0.01 -1.22
C GLY A 61 -0.81 0.00 0.07
N PHE A 62 -1.70 -0.97 0.21
CA PHE A 62 -2.51 -1.17 1.41
C PHE A 62 -2.62 -2.66 1.75
N ALA A 63 -2.78 -2.97 3.02
CA ALA A 63 -3.06 -4.31 3.51
C ALA A 63 -4.32 -4.32 4.38
N LEU A 64 -5.00 -5.47 4.46
CA LEU A 64 -6.06 -5.73 5.43
C LEU A 64 -5.76 -6.99 6.25
N GLU A 65 -6.27 -7.03 7.48
CA GLU A 65 -6.19 -8.22 8.35
C GLU A 65 -6.82 -9.47 7.73
N THR A 66 -7.75 -9.31 6.77
CA THR A 66 -8.36 -10.43 6.03
C THR A 66 -7.33 -11.28 5.28
N SER A 67 -6.19 -10.69 4.92
CA SER A 67 -5.03 -11.37 4.29
C SER A 67 -4.04 -11.99 5.28
N GLY A 68 -4.37 -12.00 6.57
CA GLY A 68 -3.49 -12.54 7.62
C GLY A 68 -2.38 -11.59 8.05
N VAL A 69 -2.41 -10.32 7.62
CA VAL A 69 -1.54 -9.27 8.16
C VAL A 69 -1.99 -8.93 9.59
N PRO A 70 -1.17 -9.13 10.63
CA PRO A 70 -1.55 -8.78 11.99
C PRO A 70 -1.75 -7.28 12.16
N ALA A 71 -2.73 -6.85 12.97
CA ALA A 71 -2.89 -5.44 13.36
C ALA A 71 -1.61 -4.85 13.98
N SER A 72 -0.81 -5.67 14.67
CA SER A 72 0.48 -5.28 15.23
C SER A 72 1.54 -4.95 14.19
N TRP A 73 1.33 -5.20 12.90
CA TRP A 73 2.25 -4.83 11.82
C TRP A 73 1.97 -3.46 11.22
N ALA A 74 0.88 -2.80 11.61
CA ALA A 74 0.60 -1.45 11.18
C ALA A 74 1.77 -0.50 11.53
N ALA A 75 2.20 0.28 10.54
CA ALA A 75 3.18 1.33 10.73
C ALA A 75 2.67 2.38 11.72
N GLY A 76 3.56 2.91 12.55
CA GLY A 76 3.26 3.95 13.53
C GLY A 76 4.19 5.15 13.36
N ALA A 77 4.05 6.18 14.21
CA ALA A 77 4.86 7.40 14.11
C ALA A 77 6.38 7.17 14.21
N TYR A 78 6.80 6.12 14.90
CA TYR A 78 8.21 5.74 15.07
C TYR A 78 8.39 4.23 14.98
N LYS A 79 7.54 3.59 14.17
CA LYS A 79 7.46 2.13 14.10
C LYS A 79 7.36 1.71 12.64
N PRO A 80 8.36 0.96 12.14
CA PRO A 80 8.30 0.37 10.82
C PRO A 80 7.11 -0.57 10.69
N GLY A 81 6.47 -0.58 9.53
CA GLY A 81 5.35 -1.45 9.30
C GLY A 81 4.65 -1.23 7.98
N VAL A 82 3.44 -1.77 7.88
CA VAL A 82 2.60 -1.69 6.70
C VAL A 82 1.54 -0.60 6.81
N ASN A 83 1.12 -0.10 5.66
CA ASN A 83 -0.05 0.76 5.54
C ASN A 83 -1.34 -0.08 5.66
N LEU A 84 -1.77 -0.32 6.90
CA LEU A 84 -2.90 -1.18 7.21
C LEU A 84 -4.22 -0.39 7.16
N LEU A 85 -5.17 -0.88 6.37
CA LEU A 85 -6.56 -0.42 6.41
C LEU A 85 -7.32 -1.18 7.51
N ALA A 86 -8.17 -0.46 8.23
CA ALA A 86 -8.94 -1.05 9.32
C ALA A 86 -9.98 -2.06 8.82
N ASP A 87 -10.59 -1.81 7.66
CA ASP A 87 -11.65 -2.60 7.06
C ASP A 87 -11.92 -2.16 5.60
N VAL A 88 -12.98 -2.68 5.00
CA VAL A 88 -13.50 -2.27 3.68
C VAL A 88 -14.69 -1.31 3.77
N SER A 89 -14.79 -0.53 4.85
CA SER A 89 -15.89 0.41 5.05
C SER A 89 -15.74 1.69 4.21
N ALA A 90 -16.83 2.48 4.16
CA ALA A 90 -16.81 3.82 3.57
C ALA A 90 -15.75 4.74 4.21
N ARG A 91 -15.44 4.56 5.50
CA ARG A 91 -14.39 5.32 6.19
C ARG A 91 -13.01 5.01 5.63
N SER A 92 -12.73 3.73 5.36
CA SER A 92 -11.48 3.30 4.75
C SER A 92 -11.38 3.78 3.30
N LEU A 93 -12.49 3.77 2.55
CA LEU A 93 -12.57 4.39 1.23
C LEU A 93 -12.24 5.90 1.27
N GLU A 94 -12.82 6.66 2.20
CA GLU A 94 -12.52 8.08 2.39
C GLU A 94 -11.06 8.33 2.79
N GLN A 95 -10.44 7.43 3.54
CA GLN A 95 -9.01 7.50 3.86
C GLN A 95 -8.14 7.33 2.61
N ILE A 96 -8.45 6.34 1.75
CA ILE A 96 -7.74 6.15 0.48
C ILE A 96 -7.94 7.37 -0.42
N ALA A 97 -9.18 7.83 -0.58
CA ALA A 97 -9.49 8.99 -1.41
C ALA A 97 -8.73 10.24 -0.97
N ARG A 98 -8.67 10.52 0.34
CA ARG A 98 -7.89 11.64 0.90
C ARG A 98 -6.40 11.51 0.61
N SER A 99 -5.85 10.30 0.74
CA SER A 99 -4.43 10.04 0.46
C SER A 99 -4.07 10.30 -1.00
N VAL A 100 -4.95 9.88 -1.92
CA VAL A 100 -4.81 10.16 -3.36
C VAL A 100 -4.96 11.65 -3.65
N GLN A 101 -6.01 12.30 -3.13
CA GLN A 101 -6.29 13.73 -3.39
C GLN A 101 -5.21 14.66 -2.84
N ALA A 102 -4.51 14.27 -1.77
CA ALA A 102 -3.45 15.10 -1.19
C ALA A 102 -2.25 15.34 -2.13
N ILE A 103 -2.04 14.46 -3.13
CA ILE A 103 -0.86 14.49 -4.00
C ILE A 103 -1.16 14.44 -5.50
N LYS A 104 -2.33 13.90 -5.89
CA LYS A 104 -2.74 13.75 -7.30
C LYS A 104 -2.90 15.13 -7.96
N GLN A 105 -2.23 15.29 -9.10
CA GLN A 105 -2.32 16.44 -9.99
C GLN A 105 -3.05 16.06 -11.29
N PRO A 106 -3.54 17.04 -12.07
CA PRO A 106 -4.10 16.77 -13.39
C PRO A 106 -3.10 16.00 -14.27
N GLY A 107 -3.53 14.87 -14.83
CA GLY A 107 -2.70 14.00 -15.66
C GLY A 107 -2.00 12.86 -14.92
N ASP A 108 -2.10 12.79 -13.59
CA ASP A 108 -1.60 11.65 -12.82
C ASP A 108 -2.55 10.45 -12.92
N LEU A 109 -1.97 9.24 -13.00
CA LEU A 109 -2.66 7.97 -12.82
C LEU A 109 -2.43 7.47 -11.39
N ALA A 110 -3.49 7.35 -10.59
CA ALA A 110 -3.41 6.71 -9.29
C ALA A 110 -3.71 5.21 -9.41
N VAL A 111 -2.90 4.38 -8.77
CA VAL A 111 -3.05 2.92 -8.69
C VAL A 111 -3.10 2.55 -7.22
N ALA A 112 -4.20 1.91 -6.79
CA ALA A 112 -4.29 1.31 -5.46
C ALA A 112 -4.04 -0.20 -5.58
N SER A 113 -2.98 -0.68 -4.94
CA SER A 113 -2.70 -2.10 -4.77
C SER A 113 -3.06 -2.50 -3.35
N ILE A 114 -4.03 -3.41 -3.21
CA ILE A 114 -4.60 -3.77 -1.90
C ILE A 114 -4.44 -5.27 -1.69
N HIS A 115 -3.72 -5.64 -0.63
CA HIS A 115 -3.51 -7.02 -0.20
C HIS A 115 -4.59 -7.40 0.81
N TRP A 116 -5.61 -8.09 0.32
CA TRP A 116 -6.81 -8.51 1.06
C TRP A 116 -7.21 -9.94 0.69
N GLY A 117 -8.35 -10.38 1.22
CA GLY A 117 -8.90 -11.71 0.94
C GLY A 117 -8.17 -12.82 1.70
N GLY A 118 -8.84 -13.96 1.83
CA GLY A 118 -8.27 -15.09 2.56
C GLY A 118 -7.06 -15.71 1.86
N ASN A 119 -6.17 -16.31 2.65
CA ASN A 119 -4.98 -17.02 2.15
C ASN A 119 -5.30 -18.25 1.28
N TRP A 120 -6.56 -18.70 1.30
CA TRP A 120 -7.03 -19.89 0.57
C TRP A 120 -8.40 -19.63 -0.04
N GLY A 121 -8.58 -20.15 -1.26
CA GLY A 121 -9.83 -20.06 -2.01
C GLY A 121 -9.78 -19.01 -3.13
N TYR A 122 -10.78 -19.05 -4.00
CA TYR A 122 -10.87 -18.20 -5.20
C TYR A 122 -11.98 -17.15 -5.13
N GLN A 123 -12.77 -17.17 -4.05
CA GLN A 123 -13.90 -16.27 -3.90
C GLN A 123 -13.42 -14.91 -3.37
N VAL A 124 -13.75 -13.84 -4.09
CA VAL A 124 -13.59 -12.47 -3.61
C VAL A 124 -14.92 -12.02 -2.97
N PRO A 125 -14.95 -11.71 -1.67
CA PRO A 125 -16.11 -11.18 -0.97
C PRO A 125 -16.79 -10.01 -1.70
N ALA A 126 -18.11 -9.90 -1.56
CA ALA A 126 -18.88 -8.86 -2.25
C ALA A 126 -18.47 -7.44 -1.82
N GLU A 127 -18.15 -7.26 -0.55
CA GLU A 127 -17.63 -6.03 0.04
C GLU A 127 -16.28 -5.57 -0.52
N GLU A 128 -15.30 -6.48 -0.68
CA GLU A 128 -14.01 -6.16 -1.32
C GLU A 128 -14.20 -5.73 -2.78
N ARG A 129 -15.10 -6.41 -3.52
CA ARG A 129 -15.45 -6.00 -4.89
C ARG A 129 -16.14 -4.64 -4.93
N ALA A 130 -17.04 -4.37 -3.98
CA ALA A 130 -17.75 -3.10 -3.89
C ALA A 130 -16.76 -1.94 -3.62
N LEU A 131 -15.81 -2.14 -2.69
CA LEU A 131 -14.75 -1.17 -2.43
C LEU A 131 -13.87 -0.96 -3.67
N ALA A 132 -13.44 -2.04 -4.33
CA ALA A 132 -12.64 -1.95 -5.55
C ALA A 132 -13.34 -1.13 -6.66
N HIS A 133 -14.63 -1.37 -6.88
CA HIS A 133 -15.41 -0.58 -7.84
C HIS A 133 -15.55 0.89 -7.42
N ALA A 134 -15.70 1.16 -6.12
CA ALA A 134 -15.81 2.52 -5.61
C ALA A 134 -14.48 3.31 -5.66
N LEU A 135 -13.34 2.63 -5.82
CA LEU A 135 -12.03 3.23 -6.00
C LEU A 135 -11.72 3.63 -7.45
N ILE A 136 -12.55 3.21 -8.41
CA ILE A 136 -12.35 3.51 -9.83
C ILE A 136 -13.14 4.77 -10.18
N ASP A 137 -12.44 5.76 -10.76
CA ASP A 137 -13.01 6.98 -11.34
C ASP A 137 -13.87 6.69 -12.59
#